data_AF-A0A654AFH3-F1
#
_entry.id   AF-A0A654AFH3-F1
#
_cell.length_a   1.000
_cell.length_b   1.000
_cell.length_c   1.000
_cell.angle_alpha   90.00
_cell.angle_beta   90.00
_cell.angle_gamma   90.00
#
_symmetry.space_group_name_H-M   'P 1'
#
loop_
_entity.id
_entity.type
_entity.pdbx_description
1 polymer ?
#
loop_
_entity_poly.entity_id
_entity_poly.type
_entity_poly.pdbx_seq_one_letter_code
_entity_poly.pdbx_strand_id
1 'polypeptide(L)'
;MNELLNWLQQQKGSLRTYVEFQDRALALRAEAPEQAALLRLLADRAGRFVEAYDRQPLSAGIAAQALDRLTDFLGRAVGGSAADPARQLALLNEIGASELA
;
A
#
# COMPACT_ATOMS: atom_id res chain seq x y z
N MET A 1 -7.44 -8.93 1.72
CA MET A 1 -7.07 -7.72 2.51
C MET A 1 -6.35 -8.06 3.81
N ASN A 2 -6.99 -8.78 4.75
CA ASN A 2 -6.34 -9.18 6.01
C ASN A 2 -5.05 -9.96 5.79
N GLU A 3 -5.03 -10.89 4.85
CA GLU A 3 -3.82 -11.66 4.50
C GLU A 3 -2.71 -10.76 3.96
N LEU A 4 -3.04 -9.77 3.13
CA LEU A 4 -2.07 -8.80 2.61
C LEU A 4 -1.51 -7.92 3.74
N LEU A 5 -2.36 -7.52 4.70
CA LEU A 5 -1.93 -6.74 5.87
C LEU A 5 -1.03 -7.56 6.79
N ASN A 6 -1.43 -8.79 7.11
CA ASN A 6 -0.64 -9.71 7.94
C ASN A 6 0.72 -9.99 7.29
N TRP A 7 0.76 -10.21 5.97
CA TRP A 7 1.99 -10.37 5.23
C TRP A 7 2.86 -9.11 5.31
N LEU A 8 2.28 -7.92 5.12
CA LEU A 8 3.01 -6.65 5.12
C LEU A 8 3.63 -6.35 6.49
N GLN A 9 2.90 -6.63 7.59
CA GLN A 9 3.37 -6.45 8.96
C GLN A 9 4.58 -7.33 9.34
N GLN A 10 4.82 -8.41 8.60
CA GLN A 10 5.98 -9.29 8.81
C GLN A 10 7.23 -8.81 8.05
N GLN A 11 7.12 -7.77 7.22
CA GLN A 11 8.20 -7.30 6.39
C GLN A 11 9.13 -6.34 7.14
N LYS A 12 10.37 -6.22 6.66
CA LYS A 12 11.38 -5.28 7.18
C LYS A 12 11.59 -4.04 6.30
N GLY A 13 10.82 -3.91 5.21
CA GLY A 13 10.80 -2.72 4.36
C GLY A 13 11.95 -2.62 3.36
N SER A 14 12.47 -3.73 2.83
CA SER A 14 13.45 -3.68 1.73
C SER A 14 12.80 -3.23 0.42
N LEU A 15 13.57 -2.78 -0.59
CA LEU A 15 13.00 -2.43 -1.91
C LEU A 15 12.17 -3.57 -2.51
N ARG A 16 12.62 -4.82 -2.32
CA ARG A 16 11.91 -6.03 -2.72
C ARG A 16 10.54 -6.18 -2.05
N THR A 17 10.37 -5.71 -0.82
CA THR A 17 9.08 -5.70 -0.12
C THR A 17 8.03 -4.92 -0.91
N TYR A 18 8.41 -3.78 -1.50
CA TYR A 18 7.48 -2.93 -2.24
C TYR A 18 7.13 -3.52 -3.62
N VAL A 19 8.09 -4.18 -4.28
CA VAL A 19 7.84 -4.97 -5.49
C VAL A 19 6.84 -6.10 -5.20
N GLU A 20 7.10 -6.91 -4.18
CA GLU A 20 6.21 -8.02 -3.81
C GLU A 20 4.83 -7.52 -3.35
N PHE A 21 4.77 -6.38 -2.67
CA PHE A 21 3.50 -5.77 -2.31
C PHE A 21 2.70 -5.35 -3.55
N GLN A 22 3.35 -4.70 -4.51
CA GLN A 22 2.71 -4.28 -5.76
C GLN A 22 2.09 -5.48 -6.49
N ASP A 23 2.84 -6.57 -6.66
CA ASP A 23 2.37 -7.79 -7.31
C ASP A 23 1.18 -8.40 -6.58
N ARG A 24 1.27 -8.54 -5.25
CA ARG A 24 0.19 -9.09 -4.42
C ARG A 24 -1.07 -8.23 -4.46
N ALA A 25 -0.93 -6.91 -4.43
CA ALA A 25 -2.05 -5.98 -4.50
C ALA A 25 -2.75 -6.05 -5.87
N LEU A 26 -1.99 -6.14 -6.96
CA LEU A 26 -2.54 -6.28 -8.31
C LEU A 26 -3.20 -7.64 -8.55
N ALA A 27 -2.66 -8.71 -7.99
CA ALA A 27 -3.28 -10.04 -8.02
C ALA A 27 -4.61 -10.03 -7.24
N LEU A 28 -4.59 -9.55 -5.99
CA LEU A 28 -5.80 -9.47 -5.15
C LEU A 28 -6.89 -8.60 -5.78
N ARG A 29 -6.50 -7.55 -6.52
CA ARG A 29 -7.44 -6.67 -7.25
C ARG A 29 -8.32 -7.44 -8.24
N ALA A 30 -7.77 -8.47 -8.89
CA ALA A 30 -8.52 -9.29 -9.84
C ALA A 30 -9.63 -10.12 -9.17
N GLU A 31 -9.48 -10.39 -7.87
CA GLU A 31 -10.37 -11.25 -7.08
C GLU A 31 -11.33 -10.46 -6.18
N ALA A 32 -11.06 -9.17 -5.94
CA ALA A 32 -11.80 -8.31 -5.03
C ALA A 32 -12.29 -7.00 -5.71
N PRO A 33 -13.34 -7.05 -6.54
CA PRO A 33 -13.79 -5.89 -7.32
C PRO A 33 -14.20 -4.69 -6.45
N GLU A 34 -14.78 -4.92 -5.27
CA GLU A 34 -15.18 -3.84 -4.35
C GLU A 34 -14.00 -3.07 -3.75
N GLN A 35 -12.81 -3.64 -3.82
CA GLN A 35 -11.57 -3.04 -3.30
C GLN A 35 -10.63 -2.66 -4.44
N ALA A 36 -11.07 -2.76 -5.70
CA ALA A 36 -10.18 -2.68 -6.84
C ALA A 36 -9.47 -1.33 -6.96
N ALA A 37 -10.19 -0.23 -6.67
CA ALA A 37 -9.65 1.12 -6.67
C ALA A 37 -8.55 1.29 -5.60
N LEU A 38 -8.85 0.85 -4.37
CA LEU A 38 -7.89 0.89 -3.26
C LEU A 38 -6.61 0.11 -3.59
N LEU A 39 -6.76 -1.14 -4.02
CA LEU A 39 -5.64 -2.02 -4.34
C LEU A 39 -4.79 -1.47 -5.49
N ARG A 40 -5.43 -0.84 -6.48
CA ARG A 40 -4.70 -0.16 -7.55
C ARG A 40 -3.90 1.04 -7.02
N LEU A 41 -4.50 1.89 -6.18
CA LEU A 41 -3.80 3.05 -5.64
C LEU A 41 -2.60 2.64 -4.78
N LEU A 42 -2.78 1.65 -3.89
CA LEU A 42 -1.69 1.13 -3.06
C LEU A 42 -0.57 0.52 -3.91
N ALA A 43 -0.90 -0.27 -4.94
CA ALA A 43 0.07 -0.84 -5.87
C ALA A 43 0.84 0.25 -6.65
N ASP A 44 0.17 1.33 -7.01
CA ASP A 44 0.78 2.47 -7.70
C ASP A 44 1.75 3.22 -6.77
N ARG A 45 1.39 3.44 -5.50
CA ARG A 45 2.28 4.05 -4.50
C ARG A 45 3.54 3.21 -4.26
N ALA A 46 3.39 1.90 -4.12
CA ALA A 46 4.53 0.99 -3.99
C ALA A 46 5.42 1.00 -5.25
N GLY A 47 4.82 0.99 -6.44
CA GLY A 47 5.54 1.06 -7.71
C GLY A 47 6.37 2.35 -7.86
N ARG A 48 5.76 3.51 -7.59
CA ARG A 48 6.47 4.80 -7.62
C ARG A 48 7.62 4.87 -6.63
N PHE A 49 7.42 4.32 -5.44
CA PHE A 49 8.50 4.21 -4.46
C PHE A 49 9.64 3.33 -4.98
N VAL A 50 9.33 2.18 -5.61
CA VAL A 50 10.36 1.35 -6.25
C VAL A 50 11.10 2.12 -7.34
N GLU A 51 10.39 2.80 -8.24
CA GLU A 51 10.97 3.59 -9.33
C GLU A 51 11.91 4.70 -8.82
N ALA A 52 11.53 5.39 -7.72
CA ALA A 52 12.34 6.44 -7.13
C ALA A 52 13.69 5.91 -6.57
N TYR A 53 13.71 4.67 -6.09
CA TYR A 53 14.87 4.06 -5.44
C TYR A 53 15.55 2.93 -6.26
N ASP A 54 15.11 2.66 -7.49
CA ASP A 54 15.71 1.66 -8.40
C ASP A 54 17.18 1.96 -8.71
N ARG A 55 17.59 3.24 -8.64
CA ARG A 55 18.96 3.70 -8.94
C ARG A 55 19.56 4.58 -7.86
N GLN A 56 18.93 4.63 -6.69
CA GLN A 56 19.37 5.46 -5.57
C GLN A 56 19.47 4.61 -4.31
N PRO A 57 20.45 4.88 -3.42
CA PRO A 57 20.55 4.17 -2.17
C PRO A 57 19.29 4.40 -1.32
N LEU A 58 18.57 3.33 -1.02
CA LEU A 58 17.46 3.35 -0.07
C LEU A 58 18.00 3.25 1.35
N SER A 59 17.85 4.33 2.13
CA SER A 59 18.22 4.30 3.54
C SER A 59 17.22 3.49 4.36
N ALA A 60 17.68 2.80 5.40
CA ALA A 60 16.81 2.01 6.27
C ALA A 60 15.70 2.84 6.93
N GLY A 61 15.96 4.12 7.24
CA GLY A 61 14.96 5.02 7.81
C GLY A 61 13.81 5.33 6.85
N ILE A 62 14.15 5.66 5.59
CA ILE A 62 13.16 5.89 4.53
C ILE A 62 12.36 4.60 4.27
N ALA A 63 13.06 3.46 4.22
CA ALA A 63 12.46 2.17 3.99
C ALA A 63 11.48 1.75 5.10
N ALA A 64 11.77 2.09 6.36
CA ALA A 64 10.85 1.86 7.48
C ALA A 64 9.65 2.81 7.44
N GLN A 65 9.88 4.10 7.19
CA GLN A 65 8.81 5.10 7.11
C GLN A 65 7.78 4.77 6.01
N ALA A 66 8.26 4.37 4.84
CA ALA A 66 7.40 3.96 3.73
C ALA A 66 6.59 2.70 4.09
N LEU A 67 7.16 1.76 4.85
CA LEU A 67 6.48 0.54 5.29
C LEU A 67 5.39 0.86 6.31
N ASP A 68 5.69 1.73 7.28
CA ASP A 68 4.73 2.19 8.28
C ASP A 68 3.54 2.88 7.62
N ARG A 69 3.80 3.77 6.65
CA ARG A 69 2.76 4.50 5.93
C ARG A 69 1.88 3.57 5.10
N LEU A 70 2.48 2.60 4.41
CA LEU A 70 1.74 1.61 3.64
C LEU A 70 0.89 0.70 4.54
N THR A 71 1.43 0.35 5.71
CA THR A 71 0.72 -0.44 6.73
C THR A 71 -0.45 0.33 7.34
N ASP A 72 -0.30 1.63 7.61
CA ASP A 72 -1.39 2.49 8.10
C ASP A 72 -2.55 2.54 7.10
N PHE A 73 -2.26 2.84 5.83
CA PHE A 73 -3.30 2.91 4.80
C PHE A 73 -4.06 1.60 4.66
N LEU A 74 -3.34 0.47 4.64
CA LEU A 74 -3.96 -0.84 4.52
C LEU A 74 -4.74 -1.23 5.78
N GLY A 75 -4.23 -0.89 6.97
CA GLY A 75 -4.90 -1.11 8.25
C GLY A 75 -6.21 -0.33 8.35
N ARG A 76 -6.21 0.94 7.96
CA ARG A 76 -7.41 1.80 7.90
C ARG A 76 -8.44 1.28 6.91
N ALA A 77 -7.99 0.72 5.79
CA ALA A 77 -8.88 0.09 4.82
C ALA A 77 -9.50 -1.21 5.34
N VAL A 78 -8.73 -2.04 6.05
CA VAL A 78 -9.20 -3.27 6.69
C VAL A 78 -10.20 -2.99 7.81
N GLY A 79 -9.93 -1.97 8.64
CA GLY A 79 -10.80 -1.58 9.76
C GLY A 79 -11.98 -0.69 9.37
N GLY A 80 -12.02 -0.21 8.11
CA GLY A 80 -13.11 0.59 7.59
C GLY A 80 -14.35 -0.26 7.28
N SER A 81 -15.54 0.22 7.62
CA SER A 81 -16.79 -0.42 7.22
C SER A 81 -17.23 0.11 5.86
N ALA A 82 -17.65 -0.79 4.96
CA ALA A 82 -18.31 -0.43 3.70
C ALA A 82 -19.61 0.39 3.90
N ALA A 83 -20.12 0.47 5.15
CA ALA A 83 -21.27 1.29 5.52
C ALA A 83 -20.99 2.80 5.55
N ASP A 84 -19.74 3.26 5.39
CA ASP A 84 -19.38 4.68 5.31
C ASP A 84 -18.62 5.02 4.01
N PRO A 85 -19.35 5.24 2.90
CA PRO A 85 -18.75 5.56 1.60
C PRO A 85 -17.95 6.87 1.60
N ALA A 86 -18.33 7.86 2.41
CA ALA A 86 -17.64 9.13 2.49
C ALA A 86 -16.24 8.95 3.07
N ARG A 87 -16.13 8.15 4.14
CA ARG A 87 -14.84 7.78 4.73
C ARG A 87 -13.98 6.95 3.79
N GLN A 88 -14.58 6.02 3.05
CA GLN A 88 -13.86 5.23 2.04
C GLN A 88 -13.30 6.13 0.93
N LEU A 89 -14.09 7.07 0.41
CA LEU A 89 -13.64 8.02 -0.61
C LEU A 89 -12.53 8.94 -0.08
N ALA A 90 -12.66 9.43 1.16
CA ALA A 90 -11.62 10.25 1.79
C ALA A 90 -10.29 9.49 1.90
N LEU A 91 -10.33 8.21 2.29
CA LEU A 91 -9.13 7.36 2.34
C LEU A 91 -8.51 7.15 0.94
N LEU A 92 -9.33 6.88 -0.08
CA LEU A 92 -8.84 6.73 -1.46
C LEU A 92 -8.15 8.02 -1.95
N ASN A 93 -8.75 9.17 -1.67
CA ASN A 93 -8.19 10.48 -2.05
C ASN A 93 -6.86 10.75 -1.32
N GLU A 94 -6.80 10.43 -0.02
CA GLU A 94 -5.57 10.57 0.77
C GLU A 94 -4.44 9.70 0.23
N ILE A 95 -4.72 8.43 -0.08
CA ILE A 95 -3.72 7.53 -0.69
C ILE A 95 -3.29 8.08 -2.04
N GLY A 96 -4.23 8.48 -2.89
CA GLY A 96 -3.96 8.99 -4.24
C GLY A 96 -3.13 10.28 -4.28
N ALA A 97 -3.23 11.12 -3.24
CA ALA A 97 -2.45 12.35 -3.09
C ALA A 97 -1.13 12.17 -2.33
N SER A 98 -0.88 10.99 -1.75
CA SER A 98 0.29 10.73 -0.90
C SER A 98 1.48 10.16 -1.68
N GLU A 99 2.66 10.28 -1.09
CA GLU A 99 3.85 9.52 -1.46
C GLU A 99 4.30 8.69 -0.24
N LEU A 100 5.04 7.60 -0.47
CA LEU A 100 5.52 6.74 0.63
C LEU A 100 6.76 7.33 1.33
N ALA A 101 7.53 8.16 0.64
CA ALA A 101 8.67 8.91 1.17
C ALA A 101 8.78 10.29 0.51
#